data_AF-A0AAN8PZ01-F1
#
_entry.id   AF-A0AAN8PZ01-F1
#
_cell.length_a   1.000
_cell.length_b   1.000
_cell.length_c   1.000
_cell.angle_alpha   90.00
_cell.angle_beta   90.00
_cell.angle_gamma   90.00
#
_symmetry.space_group_name_H-M   'P 1'
#
loop_
_entity.id
_entity.type
_entity.pdbx_description
1 polymer ?
#
loop_
_entity_poly.entity_id
_entity_poly.type
_entity_poly.pdbx_seq_one_letter_code
_entity_poly.pdbx_strand_id
1 'polypeptide(L)'
;MMNFGCDKSDSSGRDDWMEKLRETGTHVTRADMNKLIMNYLVTEGFKEAAEKFRMESGVQPSVDLDELDDRIKIRQAIHSGNIQDAICLVNQLYPELLDNDRYLYFRLQQQKMIELIRQKEVEAALEYAQIHLSERVEENPEVLSELERTLALLAFEDPESSPFSELLHPSHRQKVASELNAAILEADATPKLANLLKLLLWSQDELDKKKEKYPKMTDISKGSIEDQK
;
A
#
# COMPACT_ATOMS: atom_id res chain seq x y z
N MET A 1 -32.74 -32.97 -44.75
CA MET A 1 -31.65 -33.38 -43.84
C MET A 1 -31.34 -32.19 -42.96
N MET A 2 -31.75 -32.24 -41.69
CA MET A 2 -31.49 -31.16 -40.73
C MET A 2 -30.06 -31.31 -40.20
N ASN A 3 -29.31 -30.22 -40.35
CA ASN A 3 -27.93 -30.09 -39.92
C ASN A 3 -27.91 -29.82 -38.41
N PHE A 4 -27.53 -30.79 -37.59
CA PHE A 4 -27.23 -30.58 -36.18
C PHE A 4 -25.74 -30.26 -36.07
N GLY A 5 -25.41 -28.97 -36.23
CA GLY A 5 -24.14 -28.43 -35.77
C GLY A 5 -24.13 -28.47 -34.24
N CYS A 6 -23.38 -29.40 -33.67
CA CYS A 6 -23.05 -29.39 -32.25
C CYS A 6 -22.00 -28.29 -32.04
N ASP A 7 -22.46 -27.12 -31.62
CA ASP A 7 -21.61 -26.11 -30.99
C ASP A 7 -21.02 -26.73 -29.73
N LYS A 8 -19.81 -27.29 -29.85
CA LYS A 8 -18.99 -27.62 -28.69
C LYS A 8 -18.48 -26.30 -28.13
N SER A 9 -19.19 -25.80 -27.12
CA SER A 9 -18.74 -24.71 -26.27
C SER A 9 -17.35 -25.00 -25.72
N ASP A 10 -16.41 -24.10 -26.01
CA ASP A 10 -15.03 -24.10 -25.53
C ASP A 10 -14.96 -23.72 -24.04
N SER A 11 -15.76 -24.38 -23.18
CA SER A 11 -15.93 -24.06 -21.75
C SER A 11 -15.10 -24.95 -20.80
N SER A 12 -14.22 -25.78 -21.37
CA SER A 12 -13.53 -26.86 -20.65
C SER A 12 -12.54 -26.38 -19.58
N GLY A 13 -12.03 -25.15 -19.64
CA GLY A 13 -11.05 -24.65 -18.66
C GLY A 13 -11.73 -24.16 -17.38
N ARG A 14 -12.63 -23.19 -17.50
CA ARG A 14 -13.32 -22.59 -16.36
C ARG A 14 -14.24 -23.55 -15.61
N ASP A 15 -15.03 -24.33 -16.33
CA ASP A 15 -16.02 -25.20 -15.70
C ASP A 15 -15.34 -26.32 -14.90
N ASP A 16 -14.27 -26.92 -15.44
CA ASP A 16 -13.44 -27.95 -14.77
C ASP A 16 -12.76 -27.40 -13.51
N TRP A 17 -12.23 -26.18 -13.57
CA TRP A 17 -11.67 -25.52 -12.38
C TRP A 17 -12.72 -25.22 -11.32
N MET A 18 -13.91 -24.75 -11.72
CA MET A 18 -15.01 -24.48 -10.80
C MET A 18 -15.57 -25.77 -10.16
N GLU A 19 -15.54 -26.89 -10.88
CA GLU A 19 -15.92 -28.21 -10.36
C GLU A 19 -14.90 -28.70 -9.31
N LYS A 20 -13.60 -28.64 -9.61
CA LYS A 20 -12.51 -28.96 -8.65
C LYS A 20 -12.55 -28.10 -7.39
N LEU A 21 -12.90 -26.82 -7.52
CA LEU A 21 -13.11 -25.91 -6.38
C LEU A 21 -14.29 -26.34 -5.50
N ARG A 22 -15.38 -26.83 -6.10
CA ARG A 22 -16.52 -27.37 -5.35
C ARG A 22 -16.16 -28.68 -4.66
N GLU A 23 -15.39 -29.55 -5.30
CA GLU A 23 -14.93 -30.83 -4.75
C GLU A 23 -13.98 -30.67 -3.56
N THR A 24 -13.11 -29.66 -3.60
CA THR A 24 -12.18 -29.35 -2.49
C THR A 24 -12.87 -28.73 -1.26
N GLY A 25 -14.17 -28.44 -1.34
CA GLY A 25 -14.97 -27.98 -0.20
C GLY A 25 -14.60 -26.58 0.31
N THR A 26 -13.85 -25.79 -0.47
CA THR A 26 -13.45 -24.43 -0.10
C THR A 26 -14.58 -23.45 -0.40
N HIS A 27 -15.44 -23.21 0.59
CA HIS A 27 -16.55 -22.27 0.47
C HIS A 27 -16.22 -20.93 1.16
N VAL A 28 -15.97 -19.89 0.36
CA VAL A 28 -15.84 -18.51 0.88
C VAL A 28 -17.24 -17.98 1.18
N THR A 29 -17.54 -17.72 2.46
CA THR A 29 -18.85 -17.20 2.83
C THR A 29 -18.92 -15.68 2.69
N ARG A 30 -20.14 -15.13 2.62
CA ARG A 30 -20.34 -13.68 2.72
C ARG A 30 -19.77 -13.09 4.01
N ALA A 31 -19.81 -13.85 5.11
CA ALA A 31 -19.22 -13.42 6.37
C ALA A 31 -17.70 -13.28 6.28
N ASP A 32 -17.02 -14.16 5.55
CA ASP A 32 -15.57 -14.08 5.34
C ASP A 32 -15.20 -12.87 4.48
N MET A 33 -15.96 -12.61 3.41
CA MET A 33 -15.80 -11.41 2.59
C MET A 33 -16.03 -10.14 3.41
N ASN A 34 -17.07 -10.10 4.26
CA ASN A 34 -17.33 -8.93 5.10
C ASN A 34 -16.21 -8.70 6.12
N LYS A 35 -15.65 -9.77 6.72
CA LYS A 35 -14.46 -9.65 7.60
C LYS A 35 -13.25 -9.11 6.86
N LEU A 36 -13.05 -9.52 5.61
CA LEU A 36 -11.96 -9.05 4.77
C LEU A 36 -12.08 -7.56 4.43
N ILE A 37 -13.29 -7.13 4.06
CA ILE A 37 -13.59 -5.72 3.79
C ILE A 37 -13.44 -4.89 5.07
N MET A 38 -13.97 -5.36 6.20
CA MET A 38 -13.83 -4.67 7.48
C MET A 38 -12.35 -4.51 7.87
N ASN A 39 -11.55 -5.57 7.72
CA ASN A 39 -10.11 -5.50 7.95
C ASN A 39 -9.46 -4.43 7.05
N TYR A 40 -9.79 -4.40 5.76
CA TYR A 40 -9.26 -3.38 4.85
C TYR A 40 -9.64 -1.96 5.29
N LEU A 41 -10.91 -1.70 5.58
CA LEU A 41 -11.39 -0.36 5.97
C LEU A 41 -10.70 0.12 7.25
N VAL A 42 -10.50 -0.77 8.22
CA VAL A 42 -9.86 -0.44 9.50
C VAL A 42 -8.34 -0.27 9.34
N THR A 43 -7.68 -1.17 8.60
CA THR A 43 -6.23 -1.09 8.38
C THR A 43 -5.84 0.15 7.56
N GLU A 44 -6.66 0.51 6.57
CA GLU A 44 -6.49 1.72 5.77
C GLU A 44 -7.14 2.96 6.41
N GLY A 45 -7.60 2.94 7.66
CA GLY A 45 -8.10 4.15 8.31
C GLY A 45 -9.35 4.78 7.67
N PHE A 46 -10.20 4.02 6.97
CA PHE A 46 -11.45 4.49 6.39
C PHE A 46 -12.59 4.43 7.43
N LYS A 47 -12.52 5.25 8.48
CA LYS A 47 -13.45 5.22 9.64
C LYS A 47 -14.92 5.30 9.25
N GLU A 48 -15.33 6.33 8.49
CA GLU A 48 -16.74 6.51 8.11
C GLU A 48 -17.29 5.31 7.33
N ALA A 49 -16.47 4.73 6.44
CA ALA A 49 -16.83 3.55 5.69
C ALA A 49 -16.92 2.32 6.61
N ALA A 50 -15.99 2.15 7.55
CA ALA A 50 -16.01 1.07 8.54
C ALA A 50 -17.25 1.15 9.45
N GLU A 51 -17.64 2.35 9.89
CA GLU A 51 -18.83 2.56 10.71
C GLU A 51 -20.13 2.20 9.98
N LYS A 52 -20.29 2.72 8.75
CA LYS A 52 -21.44 2.38 7.90
C LYS A 52 -21.47 0.90 7.56
N PHE A 53 -20.31 0.33 7.21
CA PHE A 53 -20.18 -1.09 6.90
C PHE A 53 -20.49 -1.97 8.11
N ARG A 54 -20.12 -1.57 9.33
CA ARG A 54 -20.49 -2.24 10.59
C ARG A 54 -22.00 -2.27 10.76
N MET A 55 -22.69 -1.15 10.54
CA MET A 55 -24.15 -1.05 10.68
C MET A 55 -24.89 -1.96 9.68
N GLU A 56 -24.40 -2.04 8.43
CA GLU A 56 -25.05 -2.83 7.38
C GLU A 56 -24.72 -4.33 7.46
N SER A 57 -23.45 -4.67 7.75
CA SER A 57 -22.97 -6.06 7.71
C SER A 57 -23.03 -6.78 9.05
N GLY A 58 -23.16 -6.04 10.16
CA GLY A 58 -23.07 -6.58 11.53
C GLY A 58 -21.67 -7.05 11.94
N VAL A 59 -20.66 -6.90 11.08
CA VAL A 59 -19.28 -7.31 11.39
C VAL A 59 -18.63 -6.28 12.31
N GLN A 60 -18.03 -6.77 13.40
CA GLN A 60 -17.30 -5.94 14.33
C GLN A 60 -15.86 -5.69 13.84
N PRO A 61 -15.34 -4.47 13.99
CA PRO A 61 -13.94 -4.16 13.71
C PRO A 61 -13.02 -4.86 14.74
N SER A 62 -11.79 -5.14 14.32
CA SER A 62 -10.78 -5.79 15.19
C SER A 62 -10.13 -4.84 16.19
N VAL A 63 -10.24 -3.53 15.96
CA VAL A 63 -9.74 -2.47 16.84
C VAL A 63 -10.86 -1.46 17.06
N ASP A 64 -10.72 -0.65 18.10
CA ASP A 64 -11.65 0.44 18.34
C ASP A 64 -11.60 1.45 17.17
N LEU A 65 -12.77 1.93 16.76
CA LEU A 65 -12.87 2.91 15.67
C LEU A 65 -12.41 4.30 16.13
N ASP A 66 -12.34 4.54 17.43
CA ASP A 66 -11.81 5.80 17.97
C ASP A 66 -10.28 5.87 17.88
N GLU A 67 -9.58 4.73 17.97
CA GLU A 67 -8.14 4.62 17.68
C GLU A 67 -7.80 4.88 16.20
N LEU A 68 -8.79 4.89 15.30
CA LEU A 68 -8.58 5.27 13.90
C LEU A 68 -8.39 6.78 13.74
N ASP A 69 -8.97 7.61 14.61
CA ASP A 69 -8.95 9.07 14.42
C ASP A 69 -7.52 9.61 14.44
N ASP A 70 -6.71 9.10 15.35
CA ASP A 70 -5.32 9.53 15.49
C ASP A 70 -4.47 9.07 14.31
N ARG A 71 -4.68 7.85 13.81
CA ARG A 71 -4.02 7.36 12.60
C ARG A 71 -4.46 8.11 11.35
N ILE A 72 -5.72 8.49 11.26
CA ILE A 72 -6.25 9.32 10.17
C ILE A 72 -5.57 10.68 10.15
N LYS A 73 -5.43 11.34 11.32
CA LYS A 73 -4.73 12.63 11.43
C LYS A 73 -3.27 12.53 10.99
N ILE A 74 -2.54 11.51 11.47
CA ILE A 74 -1.14 11.28 11.08
C ILE A 74 -1.02 11.09 9.56
N ARG A 75 -1.85 10.23 8.97
CA ARG A 75 -1.85 9.98 7.53
C ARG A 75 -2.20 11.23 6.72
N GLN A 76 -3.22 11.98 7.13
CA GLN A 76 -3.60 13.22 6.47
C GLN A 76 -2.47 14.24 6.50
N ALA A 77 -1.77 14.38 7.63
CA ALA A 77 -0.61 15.25 7.73
C ALA A 77 0.48 14.85 6.71
N ILE A 78 0.78 13.55 6.56
CA ILE A 78 1.74 13.08 5.55
C ILE A 78 1.26 13.37 4.12
N HIS A 79 0.01 13.04 3.80
CA HIS A 79 -0.53 13.25 2.46
C HIS A 79 -0.55 14.73 2.05
N SER A 80 -0.81 15.62 3.01
CA SER A 80 -0.79 17.07 2.80
C SER A 80 0.62 17.65 2.74
N GLY A 81 1.67 16.88 3.06
CA GLY A 81 3.06 17.35 3.12
C GLY A 81 3.43 18.02 4.45
N ASN A 82 2.57 17.96 5.46
CA ASN A 82 2.82 18.48 6.81
C ASN A 82 3.57 17.44 7.65
N ILE A 83 4.78 17.09 7.22
CA ILE A 83 5.54 15.97 7.81
C ILE A 83 5.95 16.25 9.26
N GLN A 84 6.23 17.52 9.59
CA GLN A 84 6.58 17.89 10.97
C GLN A 84 5.42 17.66 11.94
N ASP A 85 4.20 17.98 11.51
CA ASP A 85 2.98 17.73 12.30
C ASP A 85 2.78 16.21 12.49
N ALA A 86 3.03 15.42 11.43
CA ALA A 86 2.96 13.97 11.52
C ALA A 86 3.97 13.41 12.54
N ILE A 87 5.23 13.85 12.51
CA ILE A 87 6.27 13.44 13.47
C ILE A 87 5.88 13.82 14.90
N CYS A 88 5.37 15.05 15.10
CA CYS A 88 4.94 15.52 16.42
C CYS A 88 3.79 14.67 16.97
N LEU A 89 2.77 14.40 16.15
CA LEU A 89 1.65 13.53 16.51
C LEU A 89 2.12 12.10 16.85
N VAL A 90 3.04 11.54 16.06
CA VAL A 90 3.59 10.20 16.34
C VAL A 90 4.34 10.18 17.67
N ASN A 91 5.23 11.13 17.94
CA ASN A 91 5.96 11.18 19.21
C ASN A 91 5.04 11.43 20.41
N GLN A 92 3.90 12.10 20.21
CA GLN A 92 2.92 12.32 21.26
C GLN A 92 2.11 11.04 21.56
N LEU A 93 1.73 10.30 20.53
CA LEU A 93 0.81 9.15 20.64
C LEU A 93 1.55 7.81 20.81
N TYR A 94 2.75 7.70 20.24
CA TYR A 94 3.60 6.51 20.21
C TYR A 94 5.07 6.89 20.51
N PRO A 95 5.39 7.29 21.76
CA PRO A 95 6.66 7.96 22.08
C PRO A 95 7.95 7.18 21.77
N GLU A 96 7.88 5.83 21.71
CA GLU A 96 9.05 4.99 21.46
C GLU A 96 9.15 4.51 20.00
N LEU A 97 8.14 4.78 19.15
CA LEU A 97 8.03 4.19 17.81
C LEU A 97 9.21 4.60 16.92
N LEU A 98 9.50 5.91 16.87
CA LEU A 98 10.55 6.47 16.00
C LEU A 98 11.95 6.29 16.58
N ASP A 99 12.05 6.09 17.89
CA ASP A 99 13.31 5.75 18.57
C ASP A 99 13.70 4.28 18.30
N ASN A 100 12.70 3.39 18.29
CA ASN A 100 12.88 1.97 17.99
C ASN A 100 13.08 1.70 16.50
N ASP A 101 12.35 2.40 15.62
CA ASP A 101 12.53 2.33 14.17
C ASP A 101 13.22 3.58 13.62
N ARG A 102 14.55 3.57 13.77
CA ARG A 102 15.39 4.65 13.26
C ARG A 102 15.26 4.81 11.75
N TYR A 103 15.10 3.74 10.98
CA TYR A 103 15.01 3.87 9.52
C TYR A 103 13.70 4.57 9.11
N LEU A 104 12.58 4.26 9.74
CA LEU A 104 11.32 4.98 9.54
C LEU A 104 11.44 6.47 9.87
N TYR A 105 12.11 6.82 10.98
CA TYR A 105 12.37 8.22 11.29
C TYR A 105 13.17 8.92 10.18
N PHE A 106 14.20 8.26 9.63
CA PHE A 106 14.96 8.80 8.50
C PHE A 106 14.06 9.06 7.29
N ARG A 107 13.17 8.12 6.96
CA ARG A 107 12.23 8.24 5.83
C ARG A 107 11.26 9.43 5.98
N LEU A 108 10.79 9.68 7.21
CA LEU A 108 9.99 10.87 7.51
C LEU A 108 10.80 12.16 7.35
N GLN A 109 12.03 12.20 7.87
CA GLN A 109 12.92 13.36 7.73
C GLN A 109 13.27 13.63 6.25
N GLN A 110 13.57 12.58 5.48
CA GLN A 110 13.77 12.67 4.05
C GLN A 110 12.52 13.20 3.33
N GLN A 111 11.32 12.72 3.69
CA GLN A 111 10.09 13.27 3.13
C GLN A 111 9.94 14.76 3.43
N LYS A 112 10.27 15.21 4.66
CA LYS A 112 10.23 16.65 4.99
C LYS A 112 11.20 17.47 4.12
N MET A 113 12.40 16.96 3.88
CA MET A 113 13.34 17.58 2.96
C MET A 113 12.77 17.66 1.53
N ILE A 114 12.15 16.57 1.04
CA ILE A 114 11.46 16.55 -0.27
C ILE A 114 10.36 17.62 -0.33
N GLU A 115 9.62 17.84 0.76
CA GLU A 115 8.60 18.91 0.80
C GLU A 115 9.20 20.32 0.71
N LEU A 116 10.35 20.56 1.33
CA LEU A 116 11.08 21.84 1.20
C LEU A 116 11.55 22.05 -0.25
N ILE A 117 12.02 20.98 -0.91
CA ILE A 117 12.41 21.01 -2.33
C ILE A 117 11.21 21.36 -3.21
N ARG A 118 10.04 20.75 -2.97
CA ARG A 118 8.78 21.06 -3.69
C ARG A 118 8.36 22.52 -3.53
N GLN A 119 8.63 23.11 -2.36
CA GLN A 119 8.36 24.52 -2.06
C GLN A 119 9.42 25.48 -2.63
N LYS A 120 10.47 24.95 -3.29
CA LYS A 120 11.64 25.68 -3.80
C LYS A 120 12.45 26.38 -2.71
N GLU A 121 12.36 25.89 -1.47
CA GLU A 121 13.12 26.38 -0.33
C GLU A 121 14.46 25.64 -0.22
N VAL A 122 15.35 25.86 -1.19
CA VAL A 122 16.63 25.12 -1.32
C VAL A 122 17.54 25.29 -0.11
N GLU A 123 17.67 26.52 0.40
CA GLU A 123 18.51 26.82 1.56
C GLU A 123 18.02 26.07 2.80
N ALA A 124 16.71 26.10 3.07
CA ALA A 124 16.10 25.37 4.17
C ALA A 124 16.24 23.86 4.00
N ALA A 125 16.08 23.32 2.79
CA ALA A 125 16.27 21.90 2.51
C ALA A 125 17.71 21.44 2.80
N LEU A 126 18.71 22.26 2.45
CA LEU A 126 20.12 21.95 2.68
C LEU A 126 20.47 22.02 4.17
N GLU A 127 20.03 23.07 4.86
CA GLU A 127 20.20 23.21 6.31
C GLU A 127 19.55 22.03 7.05
N TYR A 128 18.32 21.66 6.66
CA TYR A 128 17.61 20.53 7.23
C TYR A 128 18.37 19.20 7.04
N ALA A 129 18.91 18.96 5.85
CA ALA A 129 19.70 17.76 5.57
C ALA A 129 20.97 17.70 6.43
N GLN A 130 21.65 18.83 6.63
CA GLN A 130 22.86 18.90 7.45
C GLN A 130 22.58 18.64 8.93
N ILE A 131 21.46 19.14 9.45
CA ILE A 131 21.10 19.00 10.88
C ILE A 131 20.55 17.60 11.18
N HIS A 132 19.66 17.07 10.31
CA HIS A 132 18.84 15.91 10.67
C HIS A 132 19.23 14.60 9.96
N LEU A 133 19.96 14.67 8.85
CA LEU A 133 20.25 13.49 8.00
C LEU A 133 21.73 13.09 7.98
N SER A 134 22.63 13.99 8.39
CA SER A 134 24.09 13.80 8.33
C SER A 134 24.60 12.64 9.20
N GLU A 135 24.14 12.54 10.45
CA GLU A 135 24.59 11.50 11.39
C GLU A 135 24.23 10.06 10.95
N ARG A 136 23.22 9.90 10.08
CA ARG A 136 22.67 8.58 9.72
C ARG A 136 23.31 7.94 8.50
N VAL A 137 24.00 8.75 7.70
CA VAL A 137 24.76 8.30 6.54
C VAL A 137 25.92 7.39 6.95
N GLU A 138 26.46 7.56 8.16
CA GLU A 138 27.61 6.79 8.64
C GLU A 138 27.23 5.36 9.05
N GLU A 139 25.96 5.10 9.37
CA GLU A 139 25.50 3.80 9.90
C GLU A 139 25.01 2.82 8.80
N ASN A 140 24.49 3.33 7.67
CA ASN A 140 23.90 2.49 6.62
C ASN A 140 24.18 3.02 5.19
N PRO A 141 24.89 2.26 4.33
CA PRO A 141 25.15 2.65 2.94
C PRO A 141 23.90 2.87 2.08
N GLU A 142 22.78 2.20 2.37
CA GLU A 142 21.52 2.40 1.62
C GLU A 142 20.92 3.78 1.90
N VAL A 143 21.02 4.25 3.15
CA VAL A 143 20.56 5.58 3.57
C VAL A 143 21.34 6.68 2.83
N LEU A 144 22.64 6.49 2.61
CA LEU A 144 23.46 7.40 1.81
C LEU A 144 22.94 7.51 0.37
N SER A 145 22.70 6.37 -0.29
CA SER A 145 22.19 6.34 -1.66
C SER A 145 20.83 7.06 -1.78
N GLU A 146 19.93 6.85 -0.81
CA GLU A 146 18.64 7.53 -0.76
C GLU A 146 18.78 9.06 -0.56
N LEU A 147 19.69 9.47 0.32
CA LEU A 147 19.98 10.88 0.56
C LEU A 147 20.61 11.55 -0.67
N GLU A 148 21.58 10.91 -1.32
CA GLU A 148 22.21 11.41 -2.54
C GLU A 148 21.18 11.64 -3.66
N ARG A 149 20.25 10.70 -3.85
CA ARG A 149 19.14 10.85 -4.81
C ARG A 149 18.25 12.04 -4.48
N THR A 150 18.02 12.31 -3.20
CA THR A 150 17.20 13.44 -2.74
C THR A 150 17.94 14.76 -2.93
N LEU A 151 19.23 14.82 -2.58
CA LEU A 151 20.08 15.99 -2.80
C LEU A 151 20.29 16.28 -4.28
N ALA A 152 20.34 15.26 -5.13
CA ALA A 152 20.46 15.43 -6.58
C ALA A 152 19.30 16.21 -7.18
N LEU A 153 18.11 16.23 -6.55
CA LEU A 153 16.99 17.09 -6.97
C LEU A 153 17.35 18.58 -6.91
N LEU A 154 18.22 18.99 -5.97
CA LEU A 154 18.66 20.39 -5.81
C LEU A 154 19.62 20.85 -6.91
N ALA A 155 20.24 19.92 -7.64
CA ALA A 155 21.16 20.24 -8.73
C ALA A 155 20.45 20.69 -10.02
N PHE A 156 19.12 20.58 -10.07
CA PHE A 156 18.31 20.96 -11.24
C PHE A 156 17.52 22.24 -10.93
N GLU A 157 17.48 23.17 -11.89
CA GLU A 157 16.64 24.38 -11.79
C GLU A 157 15.15 24.04 -11.63
N ASP A 158 14.73 22.98 -12.31
CA ASP A 158 13.42 22.35 -12.14
C ASP A 158 13.59 20.92 -11.58
N PRO A 159 13.25 20.68 -10.30
CA PRO A 159 13.35 19.37 -9.68
C PRO A 159 12.56 18.26 -10.41
N GLU A 160 11.49 18.58 -11.14
CA GLU A 160 10.72 17.58 -11.90
C GLU A 160 11.46 17.09 -13.17
N SER A 161 12.44 17.86 -13.66
CA SER A 161 13.31 17.45 -14.76
C SER A 161 14.39 16.44 -14.35
N SER A 162 14.57 16.23 -13.04
CA SER A 162 15.55 15.32 -12.48
C SER A 162 15.22 13.85 -12.83
N PRO A 163 16.23 12.98 -13.00
CA PRO A 163 16.02 11.54 -13.08
C PRO A 163 15.36 10.94 -11.81
N PHE A 164 15.32 11.70 -10.71
CA PHE A 164 14.71 11.30 -9.45
C PHE A 164 13.38 12.00 -9.17
N SER A 165 12.74 12.57 -10.19
CA SER A 165 11.45 13.26 -10.06
C SER A 165 10.35 12.37 -9.47
N GLU A 166 10.47 11.04 -9.55
CA GLU A 166 9.61 10.06 -8.86
C GLU A 166 9.44 10.35 -7.35
N LEU A 167 10.46 10.91 -6.69
CA LEU A 167 10.42 11.30 -5.28
C LEU A 167 9.44 12.47 -5.02
N LEU A 168 9.15 13.27 -6.05
CA LEU A 168 8.22 14.41 -6.00
C LEU A 168 6.76 13.99 -6.25
N HIS A 169 6.51 12.75 -6.64
CA HIS A 169 5.14 12.31 -6.88
C HIS A 169 4.35 12.12 -5.57
N PRO A 170 3.00 12.22 -5.62
CA PRO A 170 2.13 11.88 -4.50
C PRO A 170 2.28 10.42 -4.03
N SER A 171 2.68 9.52 -4.92
CA SER A 171 2.94 8.10 -4.60
C SER A 171 4.02 7.92 -3.54
N HIS A 172 5.03 8.81 -3.49
CA HIS A 172 6.05 8.76 -2.46
C HIS A 172 5.48 9.08 -1.07
N ARG A 173 4.64 10.12 -0.95
CA ARG A 173 3.94 10.44 0.31
C ARG A 173 3.06 9.27 0.75
N GLN A 174 2.34 8.66 -0.19
CA GLN A 174 1.51 7.48 0.08
C GLN A 174 2.35 6.32 0.62
N LYS A 175 3.53 6.08 0.05
CA LYS A 175 4.46 5.03 0.51
C LYS A 175 4.92 5.28 1.96
N VAL A 176 5.37 6.50 2.26
CA VAL A 176 5.82 6.87 3.62
C VAL A 176 4.67 6.78 4.63
N ALA A 177 3.46 7.21 4.25
CA ALA A 177 2.28 7.07 5.09
C ALA A 177 1.94 5.60 5.38
N SER A 178 2.05 4.72 4.38
CA SER A 178 1.83 3.29 4.56
C SER A 178 2.92 2.64 5.43
N GLU A 179 4.19 3.02 5.27
CA GLU A 179 5.31 2.55 6.12
C GLU A 179 5.06 2.94 7.60
N LEU A 180 4.69 4.20 7.87
CA LEU A 180 4.38 4.65 9.23
C LEU A 180 3.13 3.98 9.80
N ASN A 181 2.06 3.85 9.02
CA ASN A 181 0.86 3.13 9.46
C ASN A 181 1.19 1.67 9.82
N ALA A 182 2.15 1.07 9.11
CA ALA A 182 2.60 -0.28 9.40
C ALA A 182 3.34 -0.42 10.71
N ALA A 183 4.20 0.55 11.02
CA ALA A 183 4.90 0.59 12.29
C ALA A 183 3.93 0.81 13.46
N ILE A 184 2.95 1.70 13.33
CA ILE A 184 1.95 1.97 14.37
C ILE A 184 1.12 0.72 14.73
N LEU A 185 0.86 -0.15 13.76
CA LEU A 185 0.01 -1.33 13.95
C LEU A 185 0.72 -2.57 14.54
N GLU A 186 2.04 -2.51 14.81
CA GLU A 186 2.86 -3.60 15.39
C GLU A 186 2.49 -5.01 14.86
N ALA A 187 2.55 -5.17 13.52
CA ALA A 187 2.38 -6.40 12.70
C ALA A 187 1.10 -6.50 11.83
N ASP A 188 1.36 -6.82 10.56
CA ASP A 188 0.46 -7.01 9.41
C ASP A 188 -0.54 -5.87 9.11
N ALA A 189 0.01 -4.67 8.94
CA ALA A 189 -0.72 -3.52 8.42
C ALA A 189 -0.96 -3.55 6.91
N THR A 190 -0.52 -4.60 6.21
CA THR A 190 -1.01 -4.81 4.86
C THR A 190 -2.42 -5.38 4.99
N PRO A 191 -3.46 -4.72 4.45
CA PRO A 191 -4.78 -5.31 4.47
C PRO A 191 -4.75 -6.72 3.91
N LYS A 192 -5.44 -7.65 4.57
CA LYS A 192 -5.52 -9.06 4.11
C LYS A 192 -5.97 -9.14 2.65
N LEU A 193 -6.82 -8.21 2.21
CA LEU A 193 -7.25 -8.09 0.83
C LEU A 193 -6.07 -7.78 -0.12
N ALA A 194 -5.18 -6.85 0.25
CA ALA A 194 -4.00 -6.53 -0.55
C ALA A 194 -3.02 -7.72 -0.61
N ASN A 195 -2.86 -8.46 0.49
CA ASN A 195 -2.06 -9.69 0.50
C ASN A 195 -2.66 -10.77 -0.43
N LEU A 196 -3.98 -10.95 -0.43
CA LEU A 196 -4.65 -11.88 -1.34
C LEU A 196 -4.50 -11.46 -2.81
N LEU A 197 -4.54 -10.16 -3.13
CA LEU A 197 -4.30 -9.67 -4.48
C LEU A 197 -2.85 -9.91 -4.94
N LYS A 198 -1.86 -9.69 -4.06
CA LYS A 198 -0.45 -10.02 -4.36
C LYS A 198 -0.28 -11.52 -4.59
N LEU A 199 -0.89 -12.35 -3.76
CA LEU A 199 -0.84 -13.81 -3.90
C LEU A 199 -1.52 -14.28 -5.18
N LEU A 200 -2.65 -13.67 -5.56
CA LEU A 200 -3.32 -13.93 -6.84
C LEU A 200 -2.38 -13.64 -8.01
N LEU A 201 -1.83 -12.43 -8.07
CA LEU A 201 -0.92 -12.01 -9.14
C LEU A 201 0.29 -12.94 -9.26
N TRP A 202 0.91 -13.27 -8.13
CA TRP A 202 2.02 -14.22 -8.07
C TRP A 202 1.61 -15.62 -8.55
N SER A 203 0.45 -16.13 -8.12
CA SER A 203 -0.03 -17.46 -8.51
C SER A 203 -0.29 -17.53 -10.03
N GLN A 204 -0.83 -16.48 -10.62
CA GLN A 204 -1.04 -16.39 -12.07
C GLN A 204 0.29 -16.40 -12.84
N ASP A 205 1.28 -15.65 -12.37
CA ASP A 205 2.63 -15.63 -12.98
C ASP A 205 3.32 -17.00 -12.91
N GLU A 206 3.18 -17.72 -11.79
CA GLU A 206 3.72 -19.07 -11.64
C GLU A 206 3.00 -20.11 -12.53
N LEU A 207 1.68 -19.99 -12.70
CA LEU A 207 0.92 -20.84 -13.62
C LEU A 207 1.25 -20.54 -15.09
N ASP A 208 1.45 -19.27 -15.44
CA ASP A 208 1.90 -18.85 -16.78
C ASP A 208 3.27 -19.43 -17.12
N LYS A 209 4.24 -19.40 -16.18
CA LYS A 209 5.57 -20.01 -16.34
C LYS A 209 5.48 -21.52 -16.60
N LYS A 210 4.52 -22.20 -15.96
CA LYS A 210 4.27 -23.63 -16.14
C LYS A 210 3.42 -23.96 -17.37
N LYS A 211 2.88 -22.95 -18.07
CA LYS A 211 1.99 -23.08 -19.23
C LYS A 211 0.73 -23.89 -18.92
N GLU A 212 0.24 -23.79 -17.68
CA GLU A 212 -1.00 -24.43 -17.26
C GLU A 212 -2.20 -23.63 -17.79
N LYS A 213 -3.29 -24.32 -18.13
CA LYS A 213 -4.55 -23.65 -18.50
C LYS A 213 -5.38 -23.40 -17.25
N TYR A 214 -5.69 -22.13 -16.98
CA TYR A 214 -6.49 -21.73 -15.83
C TYR A 214 -7.33 -20.47 -16.14
N PRO A 215 -8.41 -20.24 -15.37
CA PRO A 215 -9.20 -19.01 -15.48
C PRO A 215 -8.37 -17.83 -14.95
N LYS A 216 -7.96 -16.92 -15.83
CA LYS A 216 -7.08 -15.81 -15.48
C LYS A 216 -7.89 -14.54 -15.25
N MET A 217 -7.66 -13.89 -14.11
CA MET A 217 -8.20 -12.56 -13.86
C MET A 217 -7.41 -11.53 -14.67
N THR A 218 -8.09 -10.89 -15.63
CA THR A 218 -7.53 -9.90 -16.56
C THR A 218 -7.76 -8.48 -16.10
N ASP A 219 -8.88 -8.22 -15.41
CA ASP A 219 -9.20 -6.91 -14.83
C ASP A 219 -9.57 -7.10 -13.35
N ILE A 220 -8.63 -6.78 -12.47
CA ILE A 220 -8.82 -6.85 -11.01
C ILE A 220 -9.90 -5.88 -10.54
N SER A 221 -10.03 -4.71 -11.17
CA SER A 221 -10.96 -3.67 -10.74
C SER A 221 -12.41 -4.07 -11.03
N LYS A 222 -12.64 -4.79 -12.13
CA LYS A 222 -13.96 -5.29 -12.52
C LYS A 222 -14.20 -6.75 -12.12
N GLY A 223 -13.18 -7.46 -11.67
CA GLY A 223 -13.22 -8.89 -11.42
C GLY A 223 -13.41 -9.73 -12.68
N SER A 224 -12.98 -9.22 -13.84
CA SER A 224 -13.12 -9.93 -15.12
C SER A 224 -12.14 -11.11 -15.18
N ILE A 225 -12.64 -12.28 -15.51
CA ILE A 225 -11.88 -13.52 -15.65
C ILE A 225 -12.08 -14.04 -17.07
N GLU A 226 -10.99 -14.30 -17.77
CA GLU A 226 -10.97 -14.84 -19.12
C GLU A 226 -10.23 -16.18 -19.14
N ASP A 227 -10.66 -17.07 -20.03
CA ASP A 227 -9.94 -18.31 -20.29
C ASP A 227 -8.72 -18.02 -21.15
N GLN A 228 -7.56 -18.55 -20.75
CA GLN A 228 -6.37 -18.49 -21.59
C GLN A 228 -6.61 -19.29 -22.88
N LYS A 229 -6.51 -18.61 -24.03
CA LYS A 229 -6.55 -19.21 -25.37
C LYS A 229 -5.37 -20.16 -25.59
#